data_AF-A0A840MWJ1-F1
#
_entry.id   AF-A0A840MWJ1-F1
#
_cell.length_a   1.000
_cell.length_b   1.000
_cell.length_c   1.000
_cell.angle_alpha   90.00
_cell.angle_beta   90.00
_cell.angle_gamma   90.00
#
_symmetry.space_group_name_H-M   'P 1'
#
loop_
_entity.id
_entity.type
_entity.pdbx_description
1 polymer ?
#
loop_
_entity_poly.entity_id
_entity_poly.type
_entity_poly.pdbx_seq_one_letter_code
_entity_poly.pdbx_strand_id
1 'polypeptide(L)' 'MFKFEMEFHNAASGVSFFLSWRNEKEFRMGEAFLRELAGGPVYTKKLHPDQPDFYYLETEQQYEALMNFRQRLRDGNS' A
#
# COMPACT_ATOMS: atom_id res chain seq x y z
N MET A 1 -14.41 10.02 2.10
CA MET A 1 -14.32 8.74 2.83
C MET A 1 -13.32 7.86 2.09
N PHE A 2 -12.10 7.74 2.63
CA PHE A 2 -10.96 7.02 2.03
C PHE A 2 -11.03 5.51 2.29
N LYS A 3 -12.17 4.89 1.96
CA LYS A 3 -12.51 3.57 2.51
C LYS A 3 -11.48 2.48 2.20
N PHE A 4 -10.73 2.62 1.10
CA PHE A 4 -9.70 1.68 0.66
C PHE A 4 -8.49 2.41 0.06
N GLU A 5 -7.88 3.32 0.82
CA GLU A 5 -6.67 4.04 0.41
C GLU A 5 -5.52 3.73 1.37
N MET A 6 -4.30 3.68 0.81
CA MET A 6 -3.07 3.56 1.56
C MET A 6 -2.08 4.63 1.10
N GLU A 7 -1.31 5.15 2.04
CA GLU A 7 -0.23 6.10 1.79
C GLU A 7 1.12 5.36 1.80
N PHE A 8 2.02 5.80 0.93
CA PHE A 8 3.35 5.23 0.79
C PHE A 8 4.39 6.33 0.72
N HIS A 9 5.56 6.04 1.28
CA HIS A 9 6.79 6.78 0.99
C HIS A 9 7.81 5.84 0.37
N ASN A 10 8.32 6.19 -0.81
CA ASN A 10 9.46 5.49 -1.43
C ASN A 10 10.76 6.22 -1.07
N ALA A 11 11.57 5.60 -0.21
CA ALA A 11 12.84 6.16 0.26
C ALA A 11 13.87 6.36 -0.87
N ALA A 12 13.85 5.51 -1.91
CA ALA A 12 14.80 5.57 -3.01
C ALA A 12 14.60 6.81 -3.90
N SER A 13 13.35 7.25 -4.06
CA SER A 13 13.00 8.45 -4.84
C SER A 13 12.66 9.67 -3.98
N GLY A 14 12.42 9.49 -2.69
CA GLY A 14 11.94 10.53 -1.77
C GLY A 14 10.48 10.95 -2.00
N VAL A 15 9.73 10.19 -2.81
CA VAL A 15 8.36 10.52 -3.19
C VAL A 15 7.35 9.85 -2.26
N SER A 16 6.39 10.63 -1.77
CA SER A 16 5.19 10.12 -1.12
C SER A 16 4.00 10.11 -2.07
N PHE A 17 3.17 9.07 -2.01
CA PHE A 17 2.02 8.90 -2.89
C PHE A 17 0.91 8.06 -2.25
N PHE A 18 -0.30 8.18 -2.78
CA PHE A 18 -1.46 7.42 -2.33
C PHE A 18 -1.87 6.39 -3.37
N LEU A 19 -2.26 5.19 -2.92
CA LEU A 19 -2.86 4.18 -3.76
C LEU A 19 -4.27 3.85 -3.27
N SER A 20 -5.24 4.02 -4.16
CA SER A 20 -6.59 3.53 -3.95
C SER A 20 -6.73 2.07 -4.45
N TRP A 21 -7.50 1.29 -3.71
CA TRP A 21 -7.88 -0.09 -4.02
C TRP A 21 -9.36 -0.14 -4.41
N ARG A 22 -9.73 -1.04 -5.32
CA ARG A 22 -11.09 -1.00 -5.91
C ARG A 22 -12.17 -1.45 -4.92
N ASN A 23 -11.83 -2.38 -4.03
CA ASN A 23 -12.75 -2.99 -3.09
C ASN A 23 -12.01 -3.53 -1.86
N GLU A 24 -12.77 -3.97 -0.86
CA GLU A 24 -12.24 -4.51 0.40
C GLU A 24 -11.37 -5.74 0.21
N LYS A 25 -11.66 -6.58 -0.79
CA LYS A 25 -10.85 -7.79 -1.08
C LYS A 25 -9.46 -7.40 -1.55
N GLU A 26 -9.36 -6.52 -2.55
CA GLU A 26 -8.06 -6.02 -3.03
C GLU A 26 -7.29 -5.27 -1.94
N PHE A 27 -7.99 -4.48 -1.12
CA PHE A 27 -7.39 -3.79 0.02
C PHE A 27 -6.74 -4.77 1.00
N ARG A 28 -7.47 -5.81 1.45
CA ARG A 28 -6.93 -6.83 2.35
C ARG A 28 -5.78 -7.63 1.74
N MET A 29 -5.84 -7.93 0.44
CA MET A 29 -4.73 -8.57 -0.26
C MET A 29 -3.49 -7.68 -0.30
N GLY A 30 -3.67 -6.37 -0.52
CA GLY A 30 -2.62 -5.37 -0.43
C GLY A 30 -1.99 -5.30 0.96
N GLU A 31 -2.80 -5.25 2.02
CA GLU A 31 -2.31 -5.25 3.40
C GLU A 31 -1.45 -6.48 3.71
N ALA A 32 -1.92 -7.67 3.31
CA ALA A 32 -1.20 -8.92 3.53
C ALA A 32 0.14 -8.92 2.79
N PHE A 33 0.13 -8.54 1.51
CA PHE A 33 1.33 -8.44 0.70
C PHE A 33 2.35 -7.44 1.29
N LEU A 34 1.88 -6.26 1.71
CA LEU A 34 2.75 -5.24 2.30
C LEU A 34 3.33 -5.68 3.64
N ARG A 35 2.56 -6.41 4.45
CA ARG A 35 3.05 -6.98 5.71
C ARG A 35 4.24 -7.91 5.50
N GLU A 36 4.25 -8.68 4.41
CA GLU A 36 5.37 -9.55 4.04
C GLU A 36 6.52 -8.77 3.40
N LEU A 37 6.21 -7.76 2.57
CA LEU A 37 7.19 -7.03 1.77
C LEU A 37 7.97 -5.96 2.56
N ALA A 38 7.25 -5.14 3.33
CA ALA A 38 7.77 -3.94 4.00
C ALA A 38 7.46 -3.93 5.51
N GLY A 39 6.79 -4.98 6.01
CA GLY A 39 6.31 -5.03 7.39
C GLY A 39 4.97 -4.33 7.57
N GLY A 40 4.63 -4.03 8.83
CA GLY A 40 3.38 -3.36 9.16
C GLY A 40 3.37 -1.87 8.75
N PRO A 41 2.20 -1.22 8.80
CA PRO A 41 2.13 0.23 8.66
C PRO A 41 2.98 0.91 9.75
N VAL A 42 3.59 2.03 9.40
CA VAL A 42 4.48 2.83 10.27
C VAL A 42 3.73 3.29 11.52
N TYR A 43 2.46 3.68 11.35
CA TYR A 43 1.61 4.04 12.47
C TYR A 43 0.93 2.78 13.02
N THR A 44 1.32 2.37 14.22
CA THR A 44 0.64 1.29 14.96
C THR A 44 -0.70 1.76 15.56
N LYS A 45 -0.89 3.07 15.71
CA LYS A 45 -2.13 3.70 16.17
C LYS A 45 -2.44 4.93 15.31
N LYS A 46 -3.61 4.91 14.66
CA LYS A 46 -4.13 6.04 13.88
C LYS A 46 -4.55 7.18 14.79
N LEU A 47 -4.28 8.42 14.37
CA LEU A 47 -4.70 9.65 15.05
C LEU A 47 -6.18 9.95 14.77
N HIS A 48 -6.65 9.59 13.57
CA HIS A 48 -8.04 9.75 13.15
C HIS A 48 -8.58 8.44 12.56
N PRO A 49 -9.88 8.12 12.74
CA PRO A 49 -10.46 6.87 12.21
C PRO A 49 -10.35 6.72 10.70
N ASP A 50 -10.28 7.83 9.97
CA ASP A 50 -10.20 7.92 8.52
C ASP A 50 -8.77 8.11 7.99
N GLN A 51 -7.76 8.11 8.86
CA GLN A 51 -6.37 8.17 8.44
C GLN A 51 -6.01 6.89 7.65
N PRO A 52 -5.46 7.01 6.43
CA PRO A 52 -5.00 5.85 5.68
C PRO A 52 -3.82 5.18 6.39
N ASP A 53 -3.64 3.89 6.14
CA ASP A 53 -2.44 3.20 6.60
C ASP A 53 -1.24 3.69 5.79
N PHE A 54 -0.16 4.00 6.50
CA PHE A 54 1.07 4.54 5.92
C PHE A 54 2.17 3.48 5.94
N TYR A 55 2.76 3.21 4.77
CA TYR A 55 3.84 2.25 4.60
C TYR A 55 5.12 2.94 4.11
N TYR A 56 6.26 2.51 4.66
CA TYR A 56 7.57 2.99 4.25
C TYR A 56 8.24 1.93 3.38
N LEU A 57 8.52 2.26 2.12
CA LEU A 57 9.25 1.42 1.19
C LEU A 57 10.72 1.85 1.23
N GLU A 58 11.55 1.04 1.87
CA GLU A 58 12.97 1.31 2.10
C GLU A 58 13.80 1.18 0.81
N THR A 59 13.38 0.29 -0.10
CA THR A 59 14.12 0.00 -1.34
C THR A 59 13.26 0.17 -2.59
N GLU A 60 13.91 0.48 -3.71
CA GLU A 60 13.23 0.56 -5.02
C GLU A 60 12.62 -0.80 -5.41
N GLN A 61 13.23 -1.92 -5.02
CA GLN A 61 12.67 -3.25 -5.27
C GLN A 61 11.34 -3.47 -4.56
N GLN A 62 11.13 -2.90 -3.37
CA GLN A 62 9.83 -2.96 -2.70
C GLN A 62 8.77 -2.15 -3.45
N TYR A 63 9.14 -0.99 -3.97
CA TYR A 63 8.25 -0.20 -4.83
C TYR A 63 7.87 -0.95 -6.10
N GLU A 64 8.84 -1.50 -6.83
CA GLU A 64 8.60 -2.29 -8.04
C GLU A 64 7.72 -3.52 -7.74
N ALA A 65 7.96 -4.23 -6.64
CA ALA A 65 7.17 -5.37 -6.22
C ALA A 65 5.70 -4.98 -5.96
N LEU A 66 5.46 -3.85 -5.29
CA LEU A 66 4.11 -3.32 -5.06
C LEU A 66 3.40 -2.96 -6.37
N MET A 67 4.09 -2.28 -7.30
CA MET A 67 3.48 -1.91 -8.58
C MET A 67 3.16 -3.14 -9.42
N ASN A 68 4.06 -4.13 -9.47
CA ASN A 68 3.85 -5.39 -10.16
C ASN A 68 2.68 -6.19 -9.56
N PHE A 69 2.59 -6.27 -8.23
CA PHE A 69 1.46 -6.91 -7.54
C PHE A 69 0.13 -6.27 -7.95
N ARG A 70 0.06 -4.94 -7.95
CA ARG A 70 -1.15 -4.20 -8.36
C ARG A 70 -1.51 -4.40 -9.82
N GLN A 71 -0.51 -4.49 -10.70
CA GLN A 71 -0.76 -4.77 -12.11
C GLN A 71 -1.39 -6.16 -12.29
N ARG A 72 -0.86 -7.19 -11.61
CA ARG A 72 -1.44 -8.54 -11.64
C ARG A 72 -2.87 -8.60 -11.11
N LEU A 73 -3.19 -7.83 -10.07
CA LEU A 73 -4.58 -7.73 -9.57
C LEU A 73 -5.54 -7.13 -10.61
N ARG A 74 -5.08 -6.18 -11.42
CA ARG A 74 -5.88 -5.58 -12.48
C ARG A 74 -6.11 -6.56 -13.63
N ASP A 75 -5.06 -7.26 -14.04
CA ASP A 75 -5.09 -8.18 -15.17
C ASP A 75 -5.86 -9.47 -14.85
N GLY A 76 -5.76 -9.99 -13.61
CA GLY A 76 -6.51 -11.17 -13.16
C GLY A 76 -8.00 -10.91 -12.86
N ASN A 77 -8.43 -9.66 -12.90
CA ASN A 77 -9.83 -9.22 -12.77
C ASN A 77 -10.38 -8.67 -14.11
N SER A 78 -9.68 -8.90 -15.23
CA SER A 78 -10.09 -8.50 -16.59
C SER A 78 -10.72 -9.65 -17.37
#